data_AF-A0A8J4TDG2-F1
#
_entry.id   AF-A0A8J4TDG2-F1
#
_cell.length_a   1.000
_cell.length_b   1.000
_cell.length_c   1.000
_cell.angle_alpha   90.00
_cell.angle_beta   90.00
_cell.angle_gamma   90.00
#
_symmetry.space_group_name_H-M   'P 1'
#
loop_
_entity.id
_entity.type
_entity.pdbx_description
1 polymer ?
#
loop_
_entity_poly.entity_id
_entity_poly.type
_entity_poly.pdbx_seq_one_letter_code
_entity_poly.pdbx_strand_id
1 'polypeptide(L)' 'VEPSYSKTYKNFKNVNIFQFRQGSTWVESNIYFNSSGPNVTTSEVKKTFLNGLSTLDFTVIPNSIDVTQTF' A
#
# COMPACT_ATOMS: atom_id res chain seq x y z
N VAL A 1 -7.75 -15.16 0.42
CA VAL A 1 -6.86 -14.19 1.10
C VAL A 1 -7.40 -12.81 0.82
N GLU A 2 -7.61 -11.98 1.85
CA GLU A 2 -8.13 -10.62 1.72
C GLU A 2 -6.98 -9.61 1.88
N PRO A 3 -6.88 -8.53 1.07
CA PRO A 3 -5.79 -7.55 1.16
C PRO A 3 -5.69 -6.90 2.56
N SER A 4 -4.47 -6.66 3.05
CA SER A 4 -4.25 -6.04 4.38
C SER A 4 -4.96 -4.67 4.53
N TYR A 5 -5.05 -3.92 3.44
CA TYR A 5 -5.75 -2.63 3.42
C TYR A 5 -7.26 -2.75 3.54
N SER A 6 -7.90 -3.77 2.95
CA SER A 6 -9.36 -3.94 3.07
C SER A 6 -9.77 -4.38 4.48
N LYS A 7 -8.93 -5.19 5.14
CA LYS A 7 -9.13 -5.57 6.55
C LYS A 7 -8.99 -4.39 7.51
N THR A 8 -8.09 -3.46 7.21
CA THR A 8 -7.76 -2.34 8.09
C THR A 8 -8.70 -1.16 7.88
N TYR A 9 -9.08 -0.87 6.62
CA TYR A 9 -9.82 0.33 6.25
C TYR A 9 -11.12 -0.04 5.54
N LYS A 10 -12.26 0.25 6.18
CA LYS A 10 -13.60 0.01 5.60
C LYS A 10 -13.85 0.81 4.31
N ASN A 11 -13.16 1.95 4.15
CA ASN A 11 -13.21 2.79 2.95
C ASN A 11 -12.13 2.46 1.94
N PHE A 12 -11.35 1.39 2.11
CA PHE A 12 -10.43 0.92 1.06
C PHE A 12 -11.21 0.63 -0.23
N LYS A 13 -10.70 1.12 -1.35
CA LYS A 13 -11.30 0.92 -2.67
C LYS A 13 -10.51 -0.11 -3.48
N ASN A 14 -9.25 0.18 -3.76
CA ASN A 14 -8.36 -0.70 -4.53
C ASN A 14 -6.90 -0.26 -4.42
N VAL A 15 -5.98 -1.17 -4.78
CA VAL A 15 -4.59 -0.85 -5.12
C VAL A 15 -4.45 -0.96 -6.64
N ASN A 16 -3.79 0.01 -7.26
CA ASN A 16 -3.45 -0.03 -8.67
C ASN A 16 -1.92 -0.02 -8.82
N ILE A 17 -1.35 -1.05 -9.42
CA ILE A 17 0.09 -1.10 -9.74
C ILE A 17 0.27 -0.47 -11.11
N PHE A 18 1.01 0.65 -11.17
CA PHE A 18 1.26 1.34 -12.44
C PHE A 18 2.32 0.64 -13.26
N GLN A 19 3.44 0.34 -12.62
CA GLN A 19 4.58 -0.25 -13.30
C GLN A 19 5.58 -0.88 -12.34
N PHE A 20 6.40 -1.73 -12.93
CA PHE A 20 7.56 -2.35 -12.35
C PHE A 20 8.80 -1.71 -12.99
N ARG A 21 9.68 -1.12 -12.19
CA ARG A 21 10.93 -0.49 -12.66
C ARG A 21 12.14 -1.34 -12.26
N GLN A 22 13.26 -1.12 -12.95
CA GLN A 22 14.55 -1.75 -12.66
C GLN A 22 14.47 -3.29 -12.59
N GLY A 23 14.01 -3.91 -13.68
CA GLY A 23 13.86 -5.37 -13.74
C GLY A 23 12.85 -5.92 -12.72
N SER A 24 11.81 -5.13 -12.40
CA SER A 24 10.77 -5.45 -11.42
C SER A 24 11.19 -5.41 -9.95
N THR A 25 12.31 -4.77 -9.65
CA THR A 25 12.77 -4.57 -8.27
C THR A 25 12.02 -3.43 -7.57
N TRP A 26 11.54 -2.44 -8.33
CA TRP A 26 10.83 -1.27 -7.81
C TRP A 26 9.38 -1.31 -8.29
N VAL A 27 8.44 -1.08 -7.38
CA VAL A 27 7.00 -1.09 -7.70
C VAL A 27 6.43 0.29 -7.46
N GLU A 28 5.77 0.86 -8.46
CA GLU A 28 5.00 2.09 -8.33
C GLU A 28 3.51 1.77 -8.31
N SER A 29 2.81 2.24 -7.28
CA SER A 29 1.39 1.94 -7.09
C SER A 29 0.66 3.09 -6.42
N ASN A 30 -0.65 3.20 -6.70
CA ASN A 30 -1.55 4.04 -5.93
C ASN A 30 -2.50 3.17 -5.12
N ILE A 31 -2.85 3.67 -3.94
CA ILE A 31 -3.85 3.07 -3.07
C ILE A 31 -4.99 4.08 -2.95
N TYR A 32 -6.19 3.62 -3.27
CA TYR A 32 -7.37 4.46 -3.30
C TYR A 32 -8.29 4.15 -2.13
N PHE A 33 -8.78 5.21 -1.51
CA PHE A 33 -9.79 5.16 -0.45
C PHE A 33 -11.01 5.99 -0.87
N ASN A 34 -12.20 5.54 -0.49
CA ASN A 34 -13.43 6.30 -0.70
C ASN A 34 -13.46 7.52 0.22
N SER A 35 -13.89 8.65 -0.34
CA SER A 35 -13.98 9.95 0.35
C SER A 35 -15.05 10.01 1.44
N SER A 36 -15.98 9.05 1.46
CA SER A 36 -17.02 8.92 2.49
C SER A 36 -16.51 8.35 3.82
N GLY A 37 -15.26 7.87 3.86
CA GLY A 37 -14.65 7.32 5.07
C GLY A 37 -13.71 8.28 5.80
N PRO A 38 -13.14 7.83 6.93
CA PRO A 38 -12.12 8.61 7.62
C PRO A 38 -10.91 8.86 6.73
N ASN A 39 -10.26 10.00 6.95
CA ASN A 39 -9.02 10.33 6.27
C ASN A 39 -7.93 9.34 6.67
N VAL A 40 -7.24 8.74 5.69
CA VAL A 40 -6.15 7.80 5.90
C VAL A 40 -4.84 8.51 5.61
N THR A 41 -3.96 8.58 6.59
CA THR A 41 -2.68 9.28 6.46
C THR A 41 -1.62 8.43 5.77
N THR A 42 -0.62 9.06 5.15
CA THR A 42 0.52 8.35 4.53
C THR A 42 1.28 7.47 5.51
N SER A 43 1.40 7.89 6.78
CA SER A 43 2.01 7.09 7.84
C SER A 43 1.23 5.82 8.15
N GLU A 44 -0.10 5.89 8.18
CA GLU A 44 -0.97 4.73 8.40
C GLU A 44 -0.90 3.75 7.23
N VAL A 45 -0.89 4.26 6.00
CA VAL A 45 -0.67 3.45 4.80
C VAL A 45 0.67 2.71 4.88
N LYS A 46 1.76 3.44 5.15
CA LYS A 46 3.10 2.85 5.29
C LYS A 46 3.15 1.77 6.37
N LYS A 47 2.58 2.05 7.55
CA LYS A 47 2.52 1.09 8.67
C LYS A 47 1.74 -0.17 8.30
N THR A 48 0.61 -0.03 7.60
CA THR A 48 -0.20 -1.17 7.15
C THR A 48 0.57 -2.06 6.17
N PHE A 49 1.32 -1.46 5.25
CA PHE A 49 2.18 -2.24 4.34
C PHE A 49 3.29 -2.98 5.10
N LEU A 50 4.00 -2.27 5.99
CA LEU A 50 5.08 -2.83 6.81
C LEU A 50 4.60 -4.03 7.64
N ASN A 51 3.42 -3.93 8.25
CA ASN A 51 2.82 -5.04 9.02
C ASN A 51 2.48 -6.25 8.16
N GLY A 52 2.19 -6.05 6.86
CA GLY A 52 1.86 -7.11 5.92
C GLY A 52 3.07 -7.85 5.35
N LEU A 53 4.29 -7.31 5.51
CA LEU A 53 5.49 -7.88 4.87
C LEU A 53 5.78 -9.32 5.33
N SER A 54 5.45 -9.67 6.56
CA SER A 54 5.63 -11.02 7.10
C SER A 54 4.75 -12.09 6.44
N THR A 55 3.75 -11.67 5.64
CA THR A 55 2.80 -12.57 4.97
C THR A 55 3.08 -12.72 3.47
N LEU A 56 4.09 -12.03 2.94
CA LEU A 56 4.47 -12.08 1.53
C LEU A 56 5.37 -13.28 1.25
N ASP A 57 5.26 -13.84 0.05
CA ASP A 57 6.12 -14.88 -0.51
C ASP A 57 7.39 -14.31 -1.18
N PHE A 58 7.57 -12.99 -1.16
CA PHE A 58 8.74 -12.28 -1.63
C PHE A 58 9.28 -11.29 -0.59
N THR A 59 10.56 -10.97 -0.70
CA THR A 59 11.22 -10.00 0.21
C THR A 59 11.01 -8.58 -0.28
N VAL A 60 10.60 -7.69 0.64
CA VAL A 60 10.59 -6.24 0.46
C VAL A 60 11.54 -5.64 1.48
N ILE A 61 12.38 -4.69 1.05
CA ILE A 61 13.27 -3.95 1.95
C ILE A 61 12.44 -2.90 2.69
N PRO A 62 12.24 -3.00 4.02
CA PRO A 62 11.31 -2.10 4.73
C PRO A 62 11.63 -0.62 4.58
N ASN A 63 12.93 -0.30 4.50
CA ASN A 63 13.43 1.07 4.39
C ASN A 63 13.31 1.66 2.97
N SER A 64 12.98 0.86 1.96
CA SER A 64 12.77 1.34 0.59
C SER A 64 11.32 1.77 0.31
N ILE A 65 10.42 1.64 1.30
CA ILE A 65 9.01 1.99 1.16
C ILE A 65 8.83 3.49 1.41
N ASP A 66 8.44 4.21 0.38
CA ASP A 66 8.05 5.60 0.45
C ASP A 66 6.56 5.77 0.07
N VAL A 67 5.86 6.65 0.79
CA VAL A 67 4.42 6.87 0.62
C VAL A 67 4.15 8.37 0.62
N THR A 68 3.64 8.85 -0.52
CA THR A 68 3.25 10.23 -0.72
C THR A 68 1.75 10.32 -1.02
N GLN A 69 1.11 11.40 -0.59
CA GLN A 69 -0.28 11.67 -0.96
C GLN A 69 -0.32 12.39 -2.32
N THR A 70 -1.14 11.89 -3.23
CA THR A 70 -1.45 12.51 -4.52
C THR A 70 -2.85 13.11 -4.47
N PHE A 71 -3.03 14.28 -5.09
CA PHE A 71 -4.26 15.09 -5.06
C PHE A 71 -5.27 14.64 -6.12
#